data_AF-A0A8T7LRQ5-F1
#
_entry.id   AF-A0A8T7LRQ5-F1
#
_cell.length_a   1.000
_cell.length_b   1.000
_cell.length_c   1.000
_cell.angle_alpha   90.00
_cell.angle_beta   90.00
_cell.angle_gamma   90.00
#
_symmetry.space_group_name_H-M   'P 1'
#
loop_
_entity.id
_entity.type
_entity.pdbx_description
1 polymer ?
#
loop_
_entity_poly.entity_id
_entity_poly.type
_entity_poly.pdbx_seq_one_letter_code
_entity_poly.pdbx_strand_id
1 'polypeptide(L)'
;MKKVLQTASKYIFAAFGIAVLALLMSLTYSALARIFPDSLVNLMWGLVMFDIAAMCWALSFVFGSESTGQYATSAIGFVVGFVGTLGMVAAEVALSSGMIETGDIGKWMVYGFIIVTALHAGLLYAHHATAPDIHEKINVGIARGEIVTEAIQQATRQLDEQKAELAYTIHQDIVSQVKRDLGLMPADPKMPLLPADPKRKYQQTTFPILEEQPKPGAPFQDGSAAP
;
A
#
# COMPACT_ATOMS: atom_id res chain seq x y z
N MET A 1 -34.74 13.26 35.88
CA MET A 1 -34.39 14.50 35.14
C MET A 1 -32.98 14.48 34.54
N LYS A 2 -31.90 14.21 35.29
CA LYS A 2 -30.52 14.17 34.73
C LYS A 2 -30.33 13.24 33.52
N LYS A 3 -30.88 12.02 33.54
CA LYS A 3 -30.82 11.07 32.41
C LYS A 3 -31.55 11.56 31.15
N VAL A 4 -32.66 12.27 31.31
CA VAL A 4 -33.44 12.83 30.18
C VAL A 4 -32.69 14.00 29.55
N LEU A 5 -32.11 14.88 30.37
CA LEU A 5 -31.25 15.99 29.91
C LEU A 5 -30.01 15.50 29.16
N GLN A 6 -29.35 14.43 29.64
CA GLN A 6 -28.18 13.84 28.97
C GLN A 6 -28.52 13.18 27.62
N THR A 7 -29.70 12.59 27.49
CA THR A 7 -30.16 12.04 26.22
C THR A 7 -30.58 13.16 25.26
N ALA A 8 -31.33 14.15 25.74
CA ALA A 8 -31.76 15.31 24.96
C ALA A 8 -30.56 16.13 24.45
N SER A 9 -29.50 16.29 25.26
CA SER A 9 -28.31 17.05 24.86
C SER A 9 -27.60 16.45 23.66
N LYS A 10 -27.59 15.12 23.50
CA LYS A 10 -26.99 14.45 22.32
C LYS A 10 -27.74 14.79 21.04
N TYR A 11 -29.08 14.74 21.08
CA TYR A 11 -29.90 15.06 19.92
C TYR A 11 -29.85 16.55 19.57
N ILE A 12 -29.87 17.43 20.56
CA ILE A 12 -29.73 18.88 20.35
C ILE A 12 -28.36 19.20 19.75
N PHE A 13 -27.28 18.58 20.26
CA PHE A 13 -25.95 18.78 19.72
C PHE A 13 -25.82 18.26 18.28
N ALA A 14 -26.39 17.09 17.98
CA ALA A 14 -26.42 16.56 16.62
C ALA A 14 -27.21 17.47 15.67
N ALA A 15 -28.39 17.95 16.08
CA ALA A 15 -29.20 18.89 15.31
C ALA A 15 -28.46 20.22 15.08
N PHE A 16 -27.78 20.74 16.09
CA PHE A 16 -26.94 21.93 15.97
C PHE A 16 -25.78 21.69 14.99
N GLY A 17 -25.10 20.54 15.06
CA GLY A 17 -24.05 20.18 14.10
C GLY A 17 -24.57 20.13 12.66
N ILE A 18 -25.71 19.48 12.42
CA ILE A 18 -26.35 19.45 11.10
C ILE A 18 -26.71 20.86 10.62
N ALA A 19 -27.24 21.71 11.50
CA ALA A 19 -27.58 23.09 11.16
C ALA A 19 -26.34 23.92 10.78
N VAL A 20 -25.24 23.77 11.53
CA VAL A 20 -23.96 24.42 11.20
C VAL A 20 -23.42 23.92 9.86
N LEU A 21 -23.47 22.61 9.60
CA LEU A 21 -23.04 22.05 8.32
C LEU A 21 -23.89 22.55 7.15
N ALA A 22 -25.21 22.57 7.30
CA ALA A 22 -26.11 23.10 6.28
C ALA A 22 -25.84 24.59 5.99
N LEU A 23 -25.54 25.38 7.05
CA LEU A 23 -25.15 26.78 6.90
C LEU A 23 -23.82 26.90 6.14
N LEU A 24 -22.78 26.17 6.55
CA LEU A 24 -21.47 26.20 5.88
C LEU A 24 -21.58 25.81 4.41
N MET A 25 -22.28 24.71 4.12
CA MET A 25 -22.52 24.27 2.74
C MET A 25 -23.26 25.32 1.91
N SER A 26 -24.24 26.03 2.49
CA SER A 26 -24.95 27.10 1.79
C SER A 26 -24.03 28.28 1.42
N LEU A 27 -23.08 28.63 2.29
CA LEU A 27 -22.11 29.69 2.06
C LEU A 27 -21.03 29.26 1.06
N THR A 28 -20.54 28.03 1.16
CA THR A 28 -19.61 27.44 0.19
C THR A 28 -20.23 27.37 -1.20
N TYR A 29 -21.50 26.96 -1.30
CA TYR A 29 -22.26 26.95 -2.54
C TYR A 29 -22.32 28.35 -3.17
N SER A 30 -22.64 29.37 -2.37
CA SER A 30 -22.73 30.76 -2.84
C SER A 30 -21.38 31.28 -3.34
N ALA A 31 -20.29 31.03 -2.60
CA ALA A 31 -18.94 31.38 -3.03
C ALA A 31 -18.58 30.70 -4.36
N LEU A 32 -18.81 29.39 -4.47
CA LEU A 32 -18.51 28.62 -5.68
C LEU A 32 -19.33 29.10 -6.89
N ALA A 33 -20.59 29.45 -6.69
CA ALA A 33 -21.45 29.99 -7.76
C ALA A 33 -20.89 31.28 -8.37
N ARG A 34 -20.15 32.08 -7.60
CA ARG A 34 -19.50 33.30 -8.09
C ARG A 34 -18.21 33.02 -8.86
N ILE A 35 -17.51 31.94 -8.52
CA ILE A 35 -16.23 31.55 -9.12
C ILE A 35 -16.45 30.74 -10.40
N PHE A 36 -17.45 29.85 -10.38
CA PHE A 36 -17.79 28.94 -11.47
C PHE A 36 -19.26 29.13 -11.89
N PRO A 37 -19.66 30.32 -12.37
CA PRO A 37 -21.06 30.63 -12.66
C PRO A 37 -21.69 29.70 -13.70
N ASP A 38 -20.89 29.21 -14.66
CA ASP A 38 -21.37 28.42 -15.79
C ASP A 38 -21.16 26.90 -15.61
N SER A 39 -20.61 26.46 -14.47
CA SER A 39 -20.27 25.04 -14.26
C SER A 39 -20.87 24.49 -12.98
N LEU A 40 -22.11 23.99 -13.09
CA LEU A 40 -22.78 23.25 -12.02
C LEU A 40 -21.97 22.05 -11.54
N VAL A 41 -21.22 21.40 -12.45
CA VAL A 41 -20.35 20.26 -12.12
C VAL A 41 -19.24 20.68 -11.16
N ASN A 42 -18.52 21.78 -11.46
CA ASN A 42 -17.45 22.28 -10.59
C ASN A 42 -18.00 22.77 -9.25
N LEU A 43 -19.21 23.32 -9.25
CA LEU A 43 -19.88 23.77 -8.05
C LEU A 43 -20.21 22.58 -7.12
N MET A 44 -20.81 21.52 -7.66
CA MET A 44 -21.13 20.31 -6.90
C MET A 44 -19.87 19.62 -6.39
N TRP A 45 -18.84 19.47 -7.23
CA TRP A 45 -17.57 18.89 -6.79
C TRP A 45 -16.85 19.77 -5.77
N GLY A 46 -16.95 21.10 -5.87
CA GLY A 46 -16.45 22.01 -4.84
C GLY A 46 -17.08 21.73 -3.48
N LEU A 47 -18.39 21.62 -3.43
CA LEU A 47 -19.13 21.28 -2.21
C LEU A 47 -18.73 19.92 -1.63
N VAL A 48 -18.53 18.94 -2.51
CA VAL A 48 -18.06 17.60 -2.11
C VAL A 48 -16.65 17.67 -1.52
N MET A 49 -15.74 18.41 -2.18
CA MET A 49 -14.33 18.45 -1.84
C MET A 49 -14.02 19.29 -0.59
N PHE A 50 -14.90 20.20 -0.18
CA PHE A 50 -14.72 20.98 1.04
C PHE A 50 -15.58 20.44 2.19
N ASP A 51 -16.90 20.59 2.09
CA ASP A 51 -17.82 20.29 3.18
C ASP A 51 -17.96 18.77 3.41
N ILE A 52 -18.28 18.01 2.35
CA ILE A 52 -18.50 16.56 2.48
C ILE A 52 -17.18 15.86 2.77
N ALA A 53 -16.07 16.29 2.17
CA ALA A 53 -14.75 15.74 2.45
C ALA A 53 -14.37 15.93 3.93
N ALA A 54 -14.57 17.12 4.49
CA ALA A 54 -14.33 17.36 5.92
C ALA A 54 -15.17 16.40 6.78
N MET A 55 -16.45 16.21 6.45
CA MET A 55 -17.30 15.24 7.15
C MET A 55 -16.80 13.80 7.02
N CYS A 56 -16.44 13.36 5.81
CA CYS A 56 -15.91 12.02 5.56
C CYS A 56 -14.62 11.77 6.35
N TRP A 57 -13.71 12.75 6.39
CA TRP A 57 -12.48 12.65 7.18
C TRP A 57 -12.74 12.65 8.67
N ALA A 58 -13.71 13.43 9.16
CA ALA A 58 -14.12 13.38 10.57
C ALA A 58 -14.72 12.02 10.94
N LEU A 59 -15.56 11.44 10.08
CA LEU A 59 -16.14 10.11 10.29
C LEU A 59 -15.06 9.03 10.22
N SER A 60 -14.12 9.13 9.28
CA SER A 60 -12.96 8.24 9.19
C SER A 60 -12.11 8.31 10.45
N PHE A 61 -11.88 9.51 11.00
CA PHE A 61 -11.15 9.69 12.24
C PHE A 61 -11.85 9.05 13.45
N VAL A 62 -13.17 9.19 13.56
CA VAL A 62 -13.92 8.71 14.74
C VAL A 62 -14.26 7.22 14.65
N PHE A 63 -14.57 6.71 13.47
CA PHE A 63 -15.14 5.38 13.29
C PHE A 63 -14.35 4.47 12.33
N GLY A 64 -13.54 5.03 11.43
CA GLY A 64 -12.88 4.28 10.35
C GLY A 64 -11.39 4.02 10.53
N SER A 65 -10.76 4.59 11.56
CA SER A 65 -9.31 4.50 11.77
C SER A 65 -8.97 3.37 12.75
N GLU A 66 -8.15 2.43 12.30
CA GLU A 66 -7.68 1.29 13.10
C GLU A 66 -6.19 1.41 13.46
N SER A 67 -5.41 2.10 12.61
CA SER A 67 -3.97 2.32 12.82
C SER A 67 -3.64 3.77 13.17
N THR A 68 -2.52 4.00 13.86
CA THR A 68 -2.01 5.36 14.15
C THR A 68 -1.84 6.19 12.87
N GLY A 69 -1.45 5.56 11.76
CA GLY A 69 -1.33 6.23 10.46
C GLY A 69 -2.67 6.67 9.90
N GLN A 70 -3.71 5.85 10.04
CA GLN A 70 -5.08 6.20 9.64
C GLN A 70 -5.66 7.33 10.49
N TYR A 71 -5.44 7.32 11.82
CA TYR A 71 -5.83 8.43 12.68
C TYR A 71 -5.13 9.73 12.28
N ALA A 72 -3.82 9.68 12.03
CA ALA A 72 -3.05 10.87 11.64
C ALA A 72 -3.50 11.43 10.28
N THR A 73 -3.64 10.56 9.27
CA THR A 73 -4.08 10.98 7.93
C THR A 73 -5.52 11.48 7.92
N SER A 74 -6.42 10.85 8.69
CA SER A 74 -7.80 11.32 8.85
C SER A 74 -7.88 12.68 9.56
N ALA A 75 -7.08 12.90 10.60
CA ALA A 75 -7.02 14.19 11.28
C ALA A 75 -6.51 15.30 10.35
N ILE A 76 -5.45 15.04 9.58
CA ILE A 76 -4.92 15.99 8.60
C ILE A 76 -5.97 16.26 7.51
N GLY A 77 -6.63 15.22 6.99
CA GLY A 77 -7.69 15.35 5.98
C GLY A 77 -8.86 16.19 6.47
N PHE A 78 -9.25 16.01 7.74
CA PHE A 78 -10.28 16.82 8.38
C PHE A 78 -9.86 18.29 8.45
N VAL A 79 -8.64 18.58 8.92
CA VAL A 79 -8.12 19.96 9.01
C VAL A 79 -8.04 20.61 7.63
N VAL A 80 -7.57 19.89 6.61
CA VAL A 80 -7.50 20.40 5.23
C VAL A 80 -8.88 20.75 4.71
N GLY A 81 -9.87 19.85 4.86
CA GLY A 81 -11.25 20.10 4.42
C GLY A 81 -11.91 21.23 5.21
N PHE A 82 -11.67 21.29 6.52
CA PHE A 82 -12.22 22.32 7.41
C PHE A 82 -11.65 23.70 7.10
N VAL A 83 -10.33 23.83 6.94
CA VAL A 83 -9.67 25.07 6.52
C VAL A 83 -10.13 25.49 5.13
N GLY A 84 -10.29 24.53 4.21
CA GLY A 84 -10.87 24.80 2.90
C GLY A 84 -12.28 25.39 2.99
N THR A 85 -13.16 24.75 3.77
CA THR A 85 -14.53 25.22 3.99
C THR A 85 -14.55 26.63 4.61
N LEU A 86 -13.76 26.87 5.66
CA LEU A 86 -13.65 28.19 6.27
C LEU A 86 -13.08 29.24 5.32
N GLY A 87 -12.13 28.86 4.46
CA GLY A 87 -11.59 29.73 3.41
C GLY A 87 -12.65 30.15 2.40
N MET A 88 -13.52 29.21 1.99
CA MET A 88 -14.64 29.51 1.09
C MET A 88 -15.68 30.43 1.75
N VAL A 89 -16.00 30.18 3.02
CA VAL A 89 -16.88 31.06 3.80
C VAL A 89 -16.28 32.46 3.95
N ALA A 90 -15.00 32.57 4.27
CA ALA A 90 -14.32 33.86 4.40
C ALA A 90 -14.31 34.62 3.07
N ALA A 91 -14.11 33.92 1.95
CA ALA A 91 -14.19 34.51 0.62
C ALA A 91 -15.62 34.99 0.30
N GLU A 92 -16.66 34.22 0.63
CA GLU A 92 -18.05 34.66 0.45
C GLU A 92 -18.35 35.92 1.25
N VAL A 93 -17.92 35.96 2.51
CA VAL A 93 -18.12 37.13 3.37
C VAL A 93 -17.41 38.35 2.79
N ALA A 94 -16.14 38.21 2.37
CA ALA A 94 -15.36 39.31 1.79
C ALA A 94 -15.94 39.81 0.45
N LEU A 95 -16.46 38.90 -0.38
CA LEU A 95 -17.13 39.26 -1.64
C LEU A 95 -18.49 39.90 -1.39
N SER A 96 -19.25 39.43 -0.40
CA SER A 96 -20.56 39.99 -0.04
C SER A 96 -20.47 41.38 0.60
N SER A 97 -19.36 41.67 1.29
CA SER A 97 -19.11 42.98 1.91
C SER A 97 -18.55 44.03 0.94
N GLY A 98 -18.22 43.63 -0.29
CA GLY A 98 -17.61 44.50 -1.30
C GLY A 98 -16.17 44.89 -0.98
N MET A 99 -15.50 44.18 -0.06
CA MET A 99 -14.12 44.47 0.33
C MET A 99 -13.10 44.10 -0.76
N ILE A 100 -13.43 43.15 -1.65
CA ILE A 100 -12.54 42.63 -2.68
C ILE A 100 -13.35 42.42 -3.97
N GLU A 101 -12.77 42.77 -5.12
CA GLU A 101 -13.36 42.48 -6.44
C GLU A 101 -13.21 41.00 -6.81
N THR A 102 -14.19 40.45 -7.52
CA THR A 102 -14.25 39.03 -7.92
C THR A 102 -13.04 38.56 -8.74
N GLY A 103 -12.40 39.45 -9.49
CA GLY A 103 -11.29 39.12 -10.38
C GLY A 103 -10.02 38.66 -9.65
N ASP A 104 -9.67 39.30 -8.53
CA ASP A 104 -8.42 39.03 -7.82
C ASP A 104 -8.52 37.80 -6.92
N ILE A 105 -9.64 37.62 -6.23
CA ILE A 105 -9.85 36.47 -5.35
C ILE A 105 -10.10 35.19 -6.14
N GLY A 106 -10.73 35.27 -7.31
CA GLY A 106 -11.07 34.11 -8.14
C GLY A 106 -9.85 33.25 -8.50
N LYS A 107 -8.71 33.85 -8.85
CA LYS A 107 -7.48 33.11 -9.17
C LYS A 107 -6.94 32.33 -7.97
N TRP A 108 -6.87 32.97 -6.80
CA TRP A 108 -6.41 32.34 -5.57
C TRP A 108 -7.33 31.21 -5.13
N MET A 109 -8.64 31.37 -5.29
CA MET A 109 -9.61 30.33 -4.98
C MET A 109 -9.49 29.13 -5.91
N VAL A 110 -9.24 29.35 -7.22
CA VAL A 110 -9.00 28.25 -8.17
C VAL A 110 -7.72 27.48 -7.80
N TYR A 111 -6.62 28.16 -7.50
CA TYR A 111 -5.39 27.48 -7.05
C TYR A 111 -5.59 26.74 -5.72
N GLY A 112 -6.29 27.36 -4.76
CA GLY A 112 -6.64 26.74 -3.49
C GLY A 112 -7.48 25.47 -3.71
N PHE A 113 -8.46 25.51 -4.60
CA PHE A 113 -9.28 24.36 -4.97
C PHE A 113 -8.44 23.21 -5.55
N ILE A 114 -7.53 23.49 -6.47
CA ILE A 114 -6.64 22.48 -7.06
C ILE A 114 -5.73 21.86 -5.99
N ILE A 115 -5.12 22.68 -5.14
CA ILE A 115 -4.21 22.22 -4.08
C ILE A 115 -4.95 21.34 -3.06
N VAL A 116 -6.11 21.80 -2.57
CA VAL A 116 -6.92 21.04 -1.60
C VAL A 116 -7.38 19.72 -2.22
N THR A 117 -7.74 19.72 -3.51
CA THR A 117 -8.11 18.50 -4.22
C THR A 117 -6.95 17.50 -4.29
N ALA A 118 -5.76 17.97 -4.66
CA ALA A 118 -4.56 17.13 -4.69
C ALA A 118 -4.21 16.58 -3.30
N LEU A 119 -4.34 17.40 -2.26
CA LEU A 119 -4.12 16.98 -0.87
C LEU A 119 -5.12 15.90 -0.45
N HIS A 120 -6.41 16.05 -0.76
CA HIS A 120 -7.40 15.01 -0.44
C HIS A 120 -7.12 13.70 -1.17
N ALA A 121 -6.74 13.74 -2.45
CA ALA A 121 -6.36 12.53 -3.18
C ALA A 121 -5.12 11.85 -2.58
N GLY A 122 -4.08 12.63 -2.24
CA GLY A 122 -2.87 12.12 -1.60
C GLY A 122 -3.13 11.53 -0.21
N LEU A 123 -3.96 12.20 0.59
CA LEU A 123 -4.36 11.72 1.91
C LEU A 123 -5.23 10.48 1.84
N LEU A 124 -6.13 10.38 0.85
CA LEU A 124 -6.94 9.19 0.63
C LEU A 124 -6.05 7.97 0.35
N TYR A 125 -5.05 8.14 -0.52
CA TYR A 125 -4.06 7.09 -0.79
C TYR A 125 -3.25 6.74 0.47
N ALA A 126 -2.73 7.74 1.19
CA ALA A 126 -1.95 7.53 2.41
C ALA A 126 -2.76 6.85 3.53
N HIS A 127 -4.05 7.17 3.67
CA HIS A 127 -4.95 6.54 4.63
C HIS A 127 -5.13 5.04 4.33
N HIS A 128 -5.29 4.68 3.05
CA HIS A 128 -5.37 3.28 2.65
C HIS A 128 -4.03 2.58 2.82
N ALA A 129 -2.92 3.20 2.42
CA ALA A 129 -1.59 2.62 2.55
C ALA A 129 -1.17 2.31 3.99
N THR A 130 -1.75 3.03 4.96
CA THR A 130 -1.51 2.83 6.40
C THR A 130 -2.50 1.85 7.05
N ALA A 131 -3.34 1.18 6.27
CA ALA A 131 -4.22 0.14 6.78
C ALA A 131 -3.42 -1.07 7.32
N PRO A 132 -3.87 -1.68 8.43
CA PRO A 132 -3.15 -2.76 9.08
C PRO A 132 -2.99 -3.99 8.18
N ASP A 133 -3.97 -4.29 7.33
CA ASP A 133 -3.94 -5.41 6.39
C ASP A 133 -2.88 -5.22 5.30
N ILE A 134 -2.65 -3.98 4.85
CA ILE A 134 -1.60 -3.65 3.90
C ILE A 134 -0.23 -3.75 4.58
N HIS A 135 -0.10 -3.27 5.82
CA HIS A 135 1.13 -3.44 6.60
C HIS A 135 1.50 -4.91 6.79
N GLU A 136 0.53 -5.77 7.06
CA GLU A 136 0.75 -7.22 7.16
C GLU A 136 1.23 -7.81 5.84
N LYS A 137 0.54 -7.50 4.72
CA LYS A 137 0.94 -7.96 3.38
C LYS A 137 2.35 -7.49 3.00
N ILE A 138 2.70 -6.26 3.35
CA ILE A 138 4.05 -5.71 3.12
C ILE A 138 5.07 -6.48 3.96
N ASN A 139 4.83 -6.69 5.25
CA ASN A 139 5.75 -7.41 6.12
C ASN A 139 5.97 -8.86 5.67
N VAL A 140 4.89 -9.55 5.26
CA VAL A 140 4.98 -10.90 4.69
C VAL A 140 5.74 -10.88 3.36
N GLY A 141 5.50 -9.87 2.52
CA GLY A 141 6.22 -9.67 1.26
C GLY A 141 7.72 -9.46 1.46
N ILE A 142 8.10 -8.62 2.43
CA ILE A 142 9.50 -8.36 2.81
C ILE A 142 10.16 -9.65 3.31
N ALA A 143 9.53 -10.34 4.28
CA ALA A 143 10.06 -11.59 4.83
C ALA A 143 10.22 -12.67 3.74
N ARG A 144 9.24 -12.79 2.83
CA ARG A 144 9.35 -13.70 1.68
C ARG A 144 10.51 -13.31 0.76
N GLY A 145 10.68 -12.02 0.50
CA GLY A 145 11.80 -11.51 -0.31
C GLY A 145 13.15 -11.89 0.29
N GLU A 146 13.32 -11.68 1.60
CA GLU A 146 14.55 -12.03 2.33
C GLU A 146 14.84 -13.54 2.26
N ILE A 147 13.83 -14.39 2.49
CA ILE A 147 13.98 -15.86 2.39
C ILE A 147 14.39 -16.27 0.97
N VAL A 148 13.79 -15.68 -0.06
CA VAL A 148 14.14 -15.98 -1.46
C VAL A 148 15.56 -15.55 -1.78
N THR A 149 15.98 -14.37 -1.33
CA THR A 149 17.37 -13.89 -1.50
C THR A 149 18.37 -14.81 -0.83
N GLU A 150 18.12 -15.23 0.41
CA GLU A 150 18.97 -16.17 1.15
C GLU A 150 19.01 -17.55 0.46
N ALA A 151 17.87 -18.07 0.00
CA ALA A 151 17.81 -19.33 -0.75
C ALA A 151 18.62 -19.27 -2.05
N ILE A 152 18.55 -18.16 -2.80
CA ILE A 152 19.37 -17.95 -4.00
C ILE A 152 20.86 -17.92 -3.63
N GLN A 153 21.23 -17.27 -2.54
CA GLN A 153 22.61 -17.20 -2.09
C GLN A 153 23.14 -18.59 -1.70
N GLN A 154 22.34 -19.40 -0.99
CA GLN A 154 22.69 -20.77 -0.63
C GLN A 154 22.83 -21.67 -1.86
N ALA A 155 21.89 -21.59 -2.80
CA ALA A 155 21.95 -22.34 -4.06
C ALA A 155 23.20 -21.96 -4.88
N THR A 156 23.57 -20.67 -4.90
CA THR A 156 24.77 -20.19 -5.58
C THR A 156 26.04 -20.74 -4.95
N ARG A 157 26.13 -20.75 -3.60
CA ARG A 157 27.27 -21.35 -2.89
C ARG A 157 27.42 -22.84 -3.20
N GLN A 158 26.32 -23.60 -3.18
CA GLN A 158 26.34 -25.02 -3.53
C GLN A 158 26.78 -25.26 -4.98
N LEU A 159 26.33 -24.41 -5.92
CA LEU A 159 26.75 -24.48 -7.31
C LEU A 159 28.26 -24.25 -7.45
N ASP A 160 28.84 -23.32 -6.71
CA ASP A 160 30.26 -23.04 -6.77
C ASP A 160 31.11 -24.15 -6.12
N GLU A 161 30.64 -24.76 -5.03
CA GLU A 161 31.24 -25.97 -4.45
C GLU A 161 31.23 -27.15 -5.44
N GLN A 162 30.08 -27.42 -6.07
CA GLN A 162 29.94 -28.48 -7.07
C GLN A 162 30.81 -28.23 -8.32
N LYS A 163 30.91 -26.97 -8.76
CA LYS A 163 31.84 -26.59 -9.85
C LYS A 163 33.28 -26.87 -9.48
N ALA A 164 33.70 -26.57 -8.25
CA ALA A 164 35.05 -26.83 -7.77
C ALA A 164 35.35 -28.34 -7.73
N GLU A 165 34.41 -29.15 -7.22
CA GLU A 165 34.53 -30.62 -7.21
C GLU A 165 34.60 -31.21 -8.63
N LEU A 166 33.74 -30.73 -9.53
CA LEU A 166 33.74 -31.15 -10.93
C LEU A 166 35.04 -30.76 -11.64
N ALA A 167 35.54 -29.55 -11.42
CA ALA A 167 36.80 -29.09 -11.98
C ALA A 167 37.98 -29.93 -11.50
N TYR A 168 38.03 -30.29 -10.21
CA TYR A 168 39.05 -31.19 -9.67
C TYR A 168 39.01 -32.57 -10.33
N THR A 169 37.80 -33.14 -10.50
CA THR A 169 37.61 -34.45 -11.13
C THR A 169 38.03 -34.46 -12.59
N ILE A 170 37.63 -33.44 -13.36
CA ILE A 170 38.04 -33.28 -14.77
C ILE A 170 39.57 -33.12 -14.87
N HIS A 171 40.19 -32.34 -13.98
CA HIS A 171 41.63 -32.16 -13.98
C HIS A 171 42.38 -33.48 -13.75
N GLN A 172 41.95 -34.29 -12.77
CA GLN A 172 42.55 -35.61 -12.52
C GLN A 172 42.42 -36.55 -13.73
N ASP A 173 41.25 -36.55 -14.37
CA ASP A 173 41.01 -37.35 -15.57
C ASP A 173 41.92 -36.92 -16.73
N ILE A 174 41.98 -35.62 -17.06
CA ILE A 174 42.87 -35.07 -18.10
C ILE A 174 44.33 -35.40 -17.80
N VAL A 175 44.80 -35.19 -16.57
CA VAL A 175 46.18 -35.51 -16.19
C VAL A 175 46.46 -37.01 -16.31
N SER A 176 45.51 -37.88 -15.96
CA SER A 176 45.66 -39.33 -16.11
C SER A 176 45.73 -39.76 -17.57
N GLN A 177 44.92 -39.15 -18.45
CA GLN A 177 44.93 -39.39 -19.90
C GLN A 177 46.27 -38.95 -20.50
N VAL A 178 46.74 -37.74 -20.19
CA VAL A 178 48.05 -37.24 -20.67
C VAL A 178 49.21 -38.11 -20.19
N LYS A 179 49.21 -38.57 -18.93
CA LYS A 179 50.25 -39.48 -18.40
C LYS A 179 50.26 -40.83 -19.12
N ARG A 180 49.08 -41.34 -19.49
CA ARG A 180 48.93 -42.56 -20.28
C ARG A 180 49.48 -42.37 -21.69
N ASP A 181 49.13 -41.26 -22.34
CA ASP A 181 49.56 -40.93 -23.70
C ASP A 181 51.08 -40.72 -23.79
N LEU A 182 51.70 -40.16 -22.75
CA LEU A 182 53.15 -39.98 -22.65
C LEU A 182 53.92 -41.25 -22.25
N GLY A 183 53.24 -42.38 -22.00
CA GLY A 183 53.87 -43.64 -21.57
C GLY A 183 54.49 -43.58 -20.16
N LEU A 184 54.08 -42.62 -19.34
CA LEU A 184 54.62 -42.39 -17.99
C LEU A 184 53.89 -43.18 -16.90
N MET A 185 52.78 -43.85 -17.22
CA MET A 185 52.13 -44.83 -16.36
C MET A 185 52.55 -46.24 -16.78
N PRO A 186 53.06 -47.09 -15.86
CA PRO A 186 53.33 -48.48 -16.19
C PRO A 186 52.01 -49.13 -16.60
N ALA A 187 51.99 -49.72 -17.78
CA ALA A 187 50.88 -50.53 -18.26
C ALA A 187 50.72 -51.72 -17.32
N ASP A 188 49.93 -51.57 -16.25
CA ASP A 188 49.47 -52.71 -15.48
C ASP A 188 48.42 -53.42 -16.34
N PRO A 189 48.71 -54.62 -16.89
CA PRO A 189 47.80 -55.34 -17.77
C PRO A 189 46.52 -55.81 -17.06
N LYS A 190 46.40 -55.58 -15.74
CA LYS A 190 45.19 -55.88 -14.96
C LYS A 190 44.33 -54.66 -14.64
N MET A 191 44.72 -53.44 -15.02
CA MET A 191 43.82 -52.31 -14.82
C MET A 191 42.62 -52.43 -15.78
N PRO A 192 41.38 -52.51 -15.25
CA PRO A 192 40.20 -52.52 -16.10
C PRO A 192 40.21 -51.22 -16.91
N LEU A 193 40.09 -51.33 -18.22
CA LEU A 193 39.64 -50.22 -19.06
C LEU A 193 38.32 -49.73 -18.44
N LEU A 194 38.38 -48.63 -17.69
CA LEU A 194 37.17 -48.01 -17.18
C LEU A 194 36.31 -47.73 -18.43
N PRO A 195 35.13 -48.35 -18.55
CA PRO A 195 34.24 -48.03 -19.66
C PRO A 195 33.98 -46.53 -19.60
N ALA A 196 33.96 -45.87 -20.76
CA ALA A 196 33.48 -44.50 -20.86
C ALA A 196 32.08 -44.48 -20.23
N ASP A 197 31.99 -43.97 -18.99
CA ASP A 197 30.84 -44.14 -18.12
C ASP A 197 29.60 -43.56 -18.85
N PRO A 198 28.69 -44.41 -19.36
CA PRO A 198 27.63 -43.93 -20.22
C PRO A 198 26.58 -43.29 -19.31
N LYS A 199 26.63 -41.95 -19.23
CA LYS A 199 25.62 -41.08 -18.63
C LYS A 199 25.35 -41.39 -17.16
N ARG A 200 26.12 -40.77 -16.26
CA ARG A 200 25.65 -40.51 -14.88
C ARG A 200 24.29 -39.82 -14.96
N LYS A 201 23.22 -40.55 -14.66
CA LYS A 201 21.93 -39.95 -14.34
C LYS A 201 22.14 -39.20 -13.03
N TYR A 202 22.25 -37.88 -13.09
CA TYR A 202 22.15 -37.05 -11.91
C TYR A 202 20.88 -37.49 -11.16
N GLN A 203 21.03 -38.06 -9.96
CA GLN A 203 19.91 -38.19 -9.06
C GLN A 203 19.46 -36.77 -8.77
N GLN A 204 18.38 -36.34 -9.42
CA GLN A 204 17.63 -35.18 -8.97
C GLN A 204 17.21 -35.50 -7.54
N THR A 205 17.88 -34.89 -6.57
CA THR A 205 17.35 -34.75 -5.22
C THR A 205 16.07 -33.95 -5.38
N THR A 206 14.95 -34.65 -5.51
CA THR A 206 13.63 -34.07 -5.43
C THR A 206 13.46 -33.69 -3.98
N PHE A 207 13.70 -32.42 -3.68
CA PHE A 207 13.21 -31.87 -2.43
C PHE A 207 11.70 -32.07 -2.44
N PRO A 208 11.10 -32.68 -1.39
CA PRO A 208 9.66 -32.72 -1.28
C PRO A 208 9.18 -31.28 -1.31
N ILE A 209 8.50 -30.91 -2.39
CA ILE A 209 7.68 -29.71 -2.43
C ILE A 209 6.61 -30.00 -1.37
N LEU A 210 6.71 -29.34 -0.22
CA LEU A 210 5.60 -29.23 0.72
C LEU A 210 4.50 -28.46 -0.02
N GLU A 211 3.71 -29.20 -0.78
CA GLU A 211 2.57 -28.72 -1.54
C GLU A 211 1.38 -28.58 -0.59
N GLU A 212 1.48 -27.60 0.30
CA GLU A 212 0.33 -27.01 0.98
C GLU A 212 0.51 -25.50 0.97
N GLN A 213 0.49 -24.91 -0.24
CA GLN A 213 0.04 -23.53 -0.33
C GLN A 213 -1.48 -23.53 -0.22
N PRO A 214 -2.06 -22.93 0.84
CA PRO A 214 -3.49 -22.69 0.86
C PRO A 214 -3.85 -21.81 -0.34
N LYS A 215 -4.82 -22.26 -1.13
CA LYS A 215 -5.39 -21.46 -2.22
C LYS A 215 -5.80 -20.08 -1.67
N PRO A 216 -5.38 -18.97 -2.30
CA PRO A 216 -5.89 -17.66 -1.94
C PRO A 216 -7.41 -17.66 -2.16
N GLY A 217 -8.20 -17.64 -1.08
CA GLY A 217 -9.66 -17.56 -1.14
C GLY A 217 -10.44 -18.72 -0.52
N ALA A 218 -9.81 -19.69 0.17
CA ALA A 218 -10.58 -20.62 0.99
C ALA A 218 -11.11 -19.89 2.25
N PRO A 219 -12.44 -19.80 2.47
CA PRO A 219 -12.97 -19.23 3.70
C PRO A 219 -12.55 -20.11 4.89
N PHE A 220 -12.10 -19.47 5.97
CA PHE A 220 -11.87 -20.12 7.25
C PHE A 220 -13.15 -20.85 7.66
N GLN A 221 -13.12 -22.19 7.70
CA GLN A 221 -14.17 -22.96 8.34
C GLN A 221 -13.95 -22.86 9.85
N ASP A 222 -14.76 -22.03 10.50
CA ASP A 222 -14.87 -21.98 11.96
C ASP A 222 -15.35 -23.34 12.46
N GLY A 223 -14.41 -24.14 12.97
CA GLY A 223 -14.69 -25.38 13.67
C GLY A 223 -15.28 -25.10 15.06
N SER A 224 -16.53 -24.63 15.11
CA SER A 224 -17.33 -24.63 16.33
C SER A 224 -18.72 -25.20 16.08
N ALA A 225 -18.81 -26.53 16.08
CA ALA A 225 -20.06 -27.23 16.35
C ALA A 225 -19.79 -28.71 16.63
N ALA A 226 -19.86 -29.09 17.90
CA ALA A 226 -20.62 -30.24 18.40
C ALA A 226 -20.23 -30.55 19.85
N PRO A 227 -21.11 -31.22 20.61
CA PRO A 227 -22.48 -30.85 20.94
C PRO A 227 -22.65 -30.49 22.43
#